data_AF-A0A7Y3AGF7-F1
#
_entry.id   AF-A0A7Y3AGF7-F1
#
_cell.length_a   1.000
_cell.length_b   1.000
_cell.length_c   1.000
_cell.angle_alpha   90.00
_cell.angle_beta   90.00
_cell.angle_gamma   90.00
#
_symmetry.space_group_name_H-M   'P 1'
#
loop_
_entity.id
_entity.type
_entity.pdbx_description
1 polymer ?
#
loop_
_entity_poly.entity_id
_entity_poly.type
_entity_poly.pdbx_seq_one_letter_code
_entity_poly.pdbx_strand_id
1 'polypeptide(L)'
;MIDHLSAFSKKAVWLKPVFFIAAAAALIVFGYVVLVEQGVDKDVYIIPSIVVVLWSLVCFLLLSFFPYVPPKPDKQLRLSERLKIRLARGVYHLGSWIFCVMSVSVVWLTIKLLNVWRADF
;
A
#
# COMPACT_ATOMS: atom_id res chain seq x y z
N MET A 1 -3.75 -17.47 -0.34
CA MET A 1 -3.37 -16.07 -0.62
C MET A 1 -3.23 -15.23 0.65
N ILE A 2 -4.31 -15.02 1.43
CA ILE A 2 -4.27 -14.19 2.65
C ILE A 2 -3.22 -14.65 3.68
N ASP A 3 -2.98 -15.96 3.78
CA ASP A 3 -1.97 -16.52 4.69
C ASP A 3 -0.54 -16.16 4.28
N HIS A 4 -0.24 -16.09 2.98
CA HIS A 4 1.07 -15.65 2.46
C HIS A 4 1.27 -14.14 2.64
N LEU A 5 0.25 -13.33 2.34
CA LEU A 5 0.28 -11.88 2.58
C LEU A 5 0.46 -11.59 4.07
N SER A 6 -0.21 -12.33 4.94
CA SER A 6 -0.06 -12.22 6.38
C SER A 6 1.35 -12.58 6.83
N ALA A 7 1.88 -13.73 6.42
CA ALA A 7 3.24 -14.15 6.78
C ALA A 7 4.31 -13.15 6.33
N PHE A 8 4.21 -12.65 5.09
CA PHE A 8 5.09 -11.62 4.57
C PHE A 8 4.96 -10.32 5.37
N SER A 9 3.73 -9.84 5.57
CA SER A 9 3.47 -8.60 6.30
C SER A 9 3.99 -8.66 7.74
N LYS A 10 3.82 -9.79 8.45
CA LYS A 10 4.30 -10.00 9.83
C LYS A 10 5.82 -9.84 9.94
N LYS A 11 6.57 -10.38 8.97
CA LYS A 11 8.02 -10.23 8.90
C LYS A 11 8.44 -8.79 8.56
N ALA A 12 7.64 -8.11 7.75
CA ALA A 12 7.95 -6.78 7.23
C ALA A 12 7.31 -5.63 8.02
N VAL A 13 6.54 -5.87 9.10
CA VAL A 13 5.86 -4.80 9.88
C VAL A 13 6.85 -3.74 10.37
N TRP A 14 8.09 -4.13 10.67
CA TRP A 14 9.12 -3.18 11.10
C TRP A 14 9.46 -2.11 10.04
N LEU A 15 9.17 -2.36 8.75
CA LEU A 15 9.33 -1.38 7.68
C LEU A 15 8.18 -0.36 7.62
N LYS A 16 7.11 -0.54 8.39
CA LYS A 16 5.96 0.39 8.44
C LYS A 16 6.37 1.86 8.68
N PRO A 17 7.21 2.21 9.67
CA PRO A 17 7.67 3.59 9.85
C PRO A 17 8.45 4.11 8.63
N VAL A 18 9.21 3.26 7.93
CA VAL A 18 9.96 3.67 6.73
C VAL A 18 8.99 4.13 5.63
N PHE A 19 7.96 3.34 5.34
CA PHE A 19 6.94 3.73 4.35
C PHE A 19 6.12 4.95 4.78
N PHE A 20 5.89 5.12 6.09
CA PHE A 20 5.23 6.32 6.60
C PHE A 20 6.10 7.58 6.41
N ILE A 21 7.39 7.50 6.72
CA ILE A 21 8.34 8.59 6.50
C ILE A 21 8.47 8.90 5.01
N ALA A 22 8.55 7.87 4.15
CA ALA A 22 8.62 8.04 2.71
C ALA A 22 7.36 8.76 2.16
N ALA A 23 6.17 8.37 2.61
CA ALA A 23 4.93 9.05 2.25
C ALA A 23 4.93 10.52 2.71
N ALA A 24 5.32 10.78 3.96
CA ALA A 24 5.38 12.13 4.51
C ALA A 24 6.38 13.01 3.75
N ALA A 25 7.59 12.51 3.51
CA ALA A 25 8.61 13.21 2.74
C ALA A 25 8.13 13.51 1.32
N ALA A 26 7.52 12.54 0.63
CA ALA A 26 7.02 12.75 -0.71
C ALA A 26 5.85 13.74 -0.77
N LEU A 27 4.97 13.76 0.25
CA LEU A 27 3.92 14.78 0.38
C LEU A 27 4.49 16.18 0.63
N ILE A 28 5.56 16.29 1.43
CA ILE A 28 6.25 17.57 1.66
C ILE A 28 6.85 18.07 0.35
N VAL A 29 7.55 17.21 -0.40
CA VAL A 29 8.11 17.56 -1.72
C VAL A 29 7.01 17.98 -2.68
N PHE A 30 5.93 17.19 -2.79
CA PHE A 30 4.79 17.53 -3.63
C PHE A 30 4.18 18.88 -3.26
N GLY A 31 3.93 19.12 -1.96
CA GLY A 31 3.38 20.39 -1.48
C GLY A 31 4.32 21.57 -1.70
N TYR A 32 5.64 21.37 -1.53
CA TYR A 32 6.64 22.40 -1.80
C TYR A 32 6.65 22.80 -3.28
N VAL A 33 6.71 21.82 -4.20
CA VAL A 33 6.75 22.09 -5.64
C VAL A 33 5.45 22.77 -6.09
N VAL A 34 4.29 22.31 -5.61
CA VAL A 34 2.99 22.87 -6.02
C VAL A 34 2.71 24.26 -5.44
N LEU A 35 3.12 24.53 -4.19
CA LEU A 35 2.75 25.76 -3.48
C LEU A 35 3.82 26.85 -3.51
N VAL A 36 5.10 26.48 -3.67
CA VAL A 36 6.23 27.41 -3.49
C VAL A 36 7.01 27.63 -4.79
N GLU A 37 7.27 26.59 -5.57
CA GLU A 37 8.00 26.75 -6.83
C GLU A 37 7.07 27.21 -7.95
N GLN A 38 7.43 28.32 -8.60
CA GLN A 38 6.81 28.77 -9.85
C GLN A 38 7.89 28.83 -10.94
N GLY A 39 7.82 27.94 -11.92
CA GLY A 39 8.76 27.91 -13.06
C GLY A 39 8.67 26.63 -13.89
N VAL A 40 8.83 26.75 -15.21
CA VAL A 40 8.59 25.70 -16.23
C VAL A 40 9.54 24.50 -16.11
N ASP A 41 10.76 24.69 -15.60
CA ASP A 41 11.77 23.61 -15.51
C ASP A 41 11.74 22.84 -14.17
N LYS A 42 10.79 23.12 -13.27
CA LYS A 42 10.85 22.65 -11.88
C LYS A 42 9.80 21.59 -11.51
N ASP A 43 8.93 21.24 -12.44
CA ASP A 43 7.91 20.19 -12.27
C ASP A 43 8.48 18.76 -12.25
N VAL A 44 9.81 18.61 -12.41
CA VAL A 44 10.56 17.35 -12.43
C VAL A 44 10.21 16.45 -11.25
N TYR A 45 9.96 17.02 -10.06
CA TYR A 45 9.71 16.26 -8.84
C TYR A 45 8.24 15.94 -8.56
N ILE A 46 7.28 16.50 -9.33
CA ILE A 46 5.85 16.23 -9.15
C ILE A 46 5.55 14.76 -9.43
N ILE A 47 6.00 14.24 -10.57
CA ILE A 47 5.71 12.86 -10.95
C ILE A 47 6.39 11.85 -10.00
N PRO A 48 7.70 11.95 -9.70
CA PRO A 48 8.36 11.06 -8.75
C PRO A 48 7.73 11.10 -7.35
N SER A 49 7.35 12.28 -6.84
CA SER A 49 6.73 12.38 -5.51
C SER A 49 5.37 11.66 -5.46
N ILE A 50 4.54 11.79 -6.49
CA ILE A 50 3.27 11.03 -6.60
C ILE A 50 3.53 9.53 -6.61
N VAL A 51 4.49 9.06 -7.42
CA VAL A 51 4.84 7.63 -7.50
C VAL A 51 5.29 7.10 -6.13
N VAL A 52 6.14 7.84 -5.41
CA VAL A 52 6.61 7.45 -4.09
C VAL A 52 5.45 7.40 -3.08
N VAL A 53 4.52 8.36 -3.10
CA VAL A 53 3.33 8.33 -2.23
C VAL A 53 2.46 7.10 -2.52
N LEU A 54 2.17 6.82 -3.80
CA LEU A 54 1.34 5.68 -4.19
C LEU A 54 1.92 4.35 -3.69
N TRP A 55 3.21 4.12 -3.92
CA TRP A 55 3.88 2.91 -3.45
C TRP A 55 3.96 2.84 -1.93
N SER A 56 4.23 3.97 -1.27
CA SER A 56 4.28 4.03 0.20
C SER A 56 2.92 3.68 0.81
N LEU A 57 1.82 4.15 0.22
CA LEU A 57 0.45 3.82 0.67
C LEU A 57 0.09 2.35 0.44
N VAL A 58 0.41 1.78 -0.72
CA VAL A 58 0.19 0.35 -1.01
C VAL A 58 0.96 -0.51 0.02
N CYS A 59 2.24 -0.23 0.23
CA CYS A 59 3.06 -0.93 1.20
C CYS A 59 2.55 -0.74 2.63
N PHE A 60 2.15 0.48 3.00
CA PHE A 60 1.59 0.77 4.31
C PHE A 60 0.28 0.00 4.56
N LEU A 61 -0.59 -0.11 3.54
CA LEU A 61 -1.82 -0.88 3.62
C LEU A 61 -1.54 -2.38 3.78
N LEU A 62 -0.57 -2.92 3.03
CA LEU A 62 -0.11 -4.31 3.18
C LEU A 62 0.35 -4.59 4.63
N LEU A 63 1.17 -3.70 5.18
CA LEU A 63 1.77 -3.84 6.52
C LEU A 63 0.82 -3.48 7.67
N SER A 64 -0.30 -2.82 7.39
CA SER A 64 -1.28 -2.46 8.43
C SER A 64 -2.46 -3.40 8.47
N PHE A 65 -2.84 -4.00 7.34
CA PHE A 65 -4.04 -4.82 7.26
C PHE A 65 -3.75 -6.31 7.45
N PHE A 66 -2.79 -6.87 6.71
CA PHE A 66 -2.57 -8.32 6.67
C PHE A 66 -1.87 -8.96 7.89
N PRO A 67 -1.16 -8.24 8.79
CA PRO A 67 -0.60 -8.88 9.98
C PRO A 67 -1.67 -9.42 10.95
N TYR A 68 -2.87 -8.85 10.90
CA TYR A 68 -3.97 -9.16 11.83
C TYR A 68 -4.93 -10.24 11.31
N VAL A 69 -4.57 -10.94 10.22
CA VAL A 69 -5.36 -12.07 9.71
C VAL A 69 -5.49 -13.14 10.80
N PRO A 70 -6.71 -13.52 11.18
CA PRO A 70 -6.91 -14.48 12.26
C PRO A 70 -6.41 -15.88 11.84
N PRO A 71 -5.83 -16.64 12.79
CA PRO A 71 -5.33 -17.98 12.52
C PRO A 71 -6.46 -18.94 12.13
N LYS A 72 -6.10 -20.05 11.50
CA LYS A 72 -7.06 -21.10 11.12
C LYS A 72 -7.76 -21.63 12.38
N PRO A 73 -9.08 -21.87 12.35
CA PRO A 73 -9.81 -22.34 13.53
C PRO A 73 -9.35 -23.74 13.93
N ASP A 74 -9.03 -23.92 15.21
CA ASP A 74 -8.69 -25.21 15.80
C ASP A 74 -9.94 -26.11 15.95
N LYS A 75 -9.75 -27.42 15.85
CA LYS A 75 -10.77 -28.45 16.06
C LYS A 75 -11.27 -28.52 17.51
N GLN A 76 -10.64 -27.82 18.45
CA GLN A 76 -11.07 -27.71 19.84
C GLN A 76 -12.04 -26.54 20.10
N LEU A 77 -12.19 -25.59 19.17
CA LEU A 77 -13.03 -24.39 19.36
C LEU A 77 -14.53 -24.70 19.22
N ARG A 78 -15.37 -23.92 19.92
CA ARG A 78 -16.84 -24.02 19.81
C ARG A 78 -17.31 -23.63 18.40
N LEU A 79 -18.42 -24.20 17.92
CA LEU A 79 -18.94 -23.96 16.56
C LEU A 79 -19.18 -22.47 16.27
N SER A 80 -19.63 -21.69 17.26
CA SER A 80 -19.85 -20.24 17.14
C SER A 80 -18.55 -19.45 16.92
N GLU A 81 -17.47 -19.82 17.61
CA GLU A 81 -16.14 -19.20 17.46
C GLU A 81 -15.56 -19.52 16.08
N ARG A 82 -15.76 -20.75 15.59
CA ARG A 82 -15.38 -21.13 14.23
C ARG A 82 -16.10 -20.31 13.17
N LEU A 83 -17.38 -20.02 13.36
CA LEU A 83 -18.16 -19.21 12.43
C LEU A 83 -17.67 -17.76 12.40
N LYS A 84 -17.40 -17.17 13.58
CA LYS A 84 -16.81 -15.82 13.69
C LYS A 84 -15.46 -15.73 12.98
N ILE A 85 -14.56 -16.70 13.18
CA ILE A 85 -13.25 -16.74 12.51
C ILE A 85 -13.42 -16.85 10.99
N ARG A 86 -14.35 -17.69 10.51
CA ARG A 86 -14.62 -17.83 9.07
C ARG A 86 -15.14 -16.53 8.45
N LEU A 87 -16.08 -15.85 9.12
CA LEU A 87 -16.61 -14.55 8.68
C LEU A 87 -15.51 -13.49 8.63
N ALA A 88 -14.69 -13.39 9.69
CA ALA A 88 -13.57 -12.47 9.73
C ALA A 88 -12.58 -12.73 8.57
N ARG A 89 -12.21 -14.00 8.33
CA ARG A 89 -11.35 -14.35 7.18
C ARG A 89 -11.99 -14.04 5.83
N GLY A 90 -13.32 -14.10 5.73
CA GLY A 90 -14.07 -13.65 4.54
C GLY A 90 -13.80 -12.18 4.19
N VAL A 91 -13.81 -11.30 5.20
CA VAL A 91 -13.48 -9.87 5.01
C VAL A 91 -12.03 -9.70 4.56
N TYR A 92 -11.09 -10.45 5.12
CA TYR A 92 -9.68 -10.42 4.68
C TYR A 92 -9.50 -10.94 3.25
N HIS A 93 -10.31 -11.89 2.80
CA HIS A 93 -10.32 -12.32 1.40
C HIS A 93 -10.78 -11.20 0.47
N LEU A 94 -11.88 -10.51 0.80
CA LEU A 94 -12.33 -9.35 0.03
C LEU A 94 -11.27 -8.24 0.02
N GLY A 95 -10.68 -7.93 1.18
CA GLY A 95 -9.59 -6.97 1.29
C GLY A 95 -8.35 -7.35 0.47
N SER A 96 -8.06 -8.65 0.34
CA SER A 96 -6.96 -9.13 -0.50
C SER A 96 -7.20 -8.93 -1.99
N TRP A 97 -8.44 -9.10 -2.47
CA TRP A 97 -8.80 -8.79 -3.85
C TRP A 97 -8.69 -7.29 -4.13
N ILE A 98 -9.20 -6.45 -3.24
CA ILE A 98 -9.10 -4.99 -3.34
C ILE A 98 -7.63 -4.56 -3.37
N PHE A 99 -6.80 -5.11 -2.47
CA PHE A 99 -5.36 -4.84 -2.43
C PHE A 99 -4.67 -5.23 -3.75
N CYS A 100 -5.01 -6.39 -4.34
CA CYS A 100 -4.46 -6.80 -5.63
C CYS A 100 -4.84 -5.82 -6.75
N VAL A 101 -6.12 -5.45 -6.85
CA VAL A 101 -6.60 -4.49 -7.86
C VAL A 101 -5.90 -3.13 -7.68
N MET A 102 -5.78 -2.66 -6.44
CA MET A 102 -5.10 -1.41 -6.12
C MET A 102 -3.62 -1.46 -6.50
N SER A 103 -2.93 -2.57 -6.19
CA SER A 103 -1.51 -2.74 -6.53
C SER A 103 -1.29 -2.75 -8.05
N VAL A 104 -2.14 -3.46 -8.81
CA VAL A 104 -2.09 -3.47 -10.28
C VAL A 104 -2.35 -2.07 -10.84
N SER A 105 -3.31 -1.34 -10.26
CA SER A 105 -3.61 0.04 -10.65
C SER A 105 -2.41 0.96 -10.41
N VAL A 106 -1.73 0.82 -9.27
CA VAL A 106 -0.52 1.60 -8.96
C VAL A 106 0.65 1.26 -9.90
N VAL A 107 0.84 -0.01 -10.27
CA VAL A 107 1.83 -0.41 -11.28
C VAL A 107 1.52 0.25 -12.62
N TRP A 108 0.26 0.17 -13.08
CA TRP A 108 -0.17 0.80 -14.32
C TRP A 108 0.04 2.31 -14.32
N LEU A 109 -0.36 3.00 -13.25
CA LEU A 109 -0.16 4.43 -13.07
C LEU A 109 1.32 4.80 -13.04
N THR A 110 2.15 4.00 -12.36
CA THR A 110 3.61 4.21 -12.30
C THR A 110 4.20 4.17 -13.70
N ILE A 111 3.85 3.17 -14.52
CA ILE A 111 4.35 3.06 -15.91
C ILE A 111 3.91 4.28 -16.72
N LYS A 112 2.63 4.66 -16.65
CA LYS A 112 2.10 5.83 -17.37
C LYS A 112 2.82 7.12 -16.96
N LEU A 113 2.96 7.35 -15.67
CA LEU A 113 3.56 8.56 -15.10
C LEU A 113 5.05 8.64 -15.44
N LEU A 114 5.81 7.57 -15.25
CA LEU A 114 7.24 7.54 -15.57
C LEU A 114 7.51 7.67 -17.07
N ASN A 115 6.61 7.17 -17.93
CA ASN A 115 6.72 7.37 -19.37
C ASN A 115 6.53 8.84 -19.77
N VAL A 116 5.57 9.54 -19.16
CA VAL A 116 5.38 10.99 -19.37
C VAL A 116 6.61 11.74 -18.86
N TRP A 117 7.04 11.43 -17.64
CA TRP A 117 8.21 12.06 -17.03
C TRP A 117 9.48 11.92 -17.88
N ARG A 118 9.73 10.75 -18.45
CA ARG A 118 10.88 10.51 -19.34
C ARG A 118 10.73 11.19 -20.71
N ALA A 119 9.51 11.47 -21.15
CA ALA A 119 9.29 12.17 -22.43
C ALA A 119 9.54 13.68 -22.28
N ASP A 120 9.21 14.23 -21.10
CA ASP A 120 9.31 15.66 -20.81
C ASP A 120 10.66 16.07 -20.19
N PHE A 121 11.40 15.15 -19.56
CA PHE A 121 12.70 15.37 -18.89
C PHE A 121 13.73 14.28 -19.22
#